data_AF-A0A815BZR5-F1
#
_entry.id   AF-A0A815BZR5-F1
#
_cell.length_a   1.000
_cell.length_b   1.000
_cell.length_c   1.000
_cell.angle_alpha   90.00
_cell.angle_beta   90.00
_cell.angle_gamma   90.00
#
_symmetry.space_group_name_H-M   'P 1'
#
loop_
_entity.id
_entity.type
_entity.pdbx_description
1 polymer ?
#
loop_
_entity_poly.entity_id
_entity_poly.type
_entity_poly.pdbx_seq_one_letter_code
_entity_poly.pdbx_strand_id
1 'polypeptide(L)'
;MLSIKTKIGILLESRDIGQWSDPKVEPLWITATKQGIKSAVLFWPACHNEFHGIRPLVYSWSYTNTISFREKINNALSYFRELPIQLVLLYHESVKDSSFILTQSIVFVTSRELDKQGHAWGPDSMEVRKTGMSNIKKIIRPFFEKYINISMVEENIIFGGQFSVTPREGYTQQVIDGLRRIPNVTVYKRHELPKRFHYSKPNHRLGEIFVIPNEGVMILNATINTFYPKKGHHGWDNILPSMQAIFLARGPSFNEKIQIRSVNMVDIYHIACHILKLVPNPYADAGSLKNLTHIFRSTIPNNKCSSLFTTLWPLAIISPTFILFGFF
;
A
#
# COMPACT_ATOMS: atom_id res chain seq x y z
N MET A 1 -34.28 7.50 13.25
CA MET A 1 -33.02 8.29 13.27
C MET A 1 -31.92 7.44 13.87
N LEU A 2 -31.04 6.83 13.05
CA LEU A 2 -29.86 6.14 13.56
C LEU A 2 -28.78 7.15 13.96
N SER A 3 -28.16 6.97 15.13
CA SER A 3 -27.19 7.90 15.70
C SER A 3 -25.92 8.01 14.85
N ILE A 4 -25.30 9.19 14.86
CA ILE A 4 -24.05 9.53 14.13
C ILE A 4 -22.90 8.55 14.47
N LYS A 5 -22.89 7.95 15.67
CA LYS A 5 -21.89 6.92 16.06
C LYS A 5 -22.02 5.63 15.26
N THR A 6 -23.23 5.26 14.84
CA THR A 6 -23.49 4.03 14.08
C THR A 6 -23.09 4.20 12.61
N LYS A 7 -23.16 5.41 12.04
CA LYS A 7 -22.77 5.68 10.64
C LYS A 7 -21.25 5.66 10.42
N ILE A 8 -20.44 6.05 11.40
CA ILE A 8 -18.96 6.04 11.28
C ILE A 8 -18.41 4.60 11.31
N GLY A 9 -19.00 3.71 12.12
CA GLY A 9 -18.67 2.28 12.09
C GLY A 9 -19.06 1.59 10.77
N ILE A 10 -20.17 2.02 10.15
CA ILE A 10 -20.64 1.52 8.85
C ILE A 10 -19.74 1.97 7.69
N LEU A 11 -18.98 3.06 7.81
CA LEU A 11 -18.08 3.54 6.74
C LEU A 11 -16.81 2.69 6.58
N LEU A 12 -16.33 2.04 7.65
CA LEU A 12 -15.20 1.10 7.58
C LEU A 12 -15.62 -0.29 7.06
N GLU A 13 -16.91 -0.61 7.14
CA GLU A 13 -17.54 -1.79 6.51
C GLU A 13 -18.39 -1.41 5.29
N SER A 14 -18.13 -0.25 4.68
CA SER A 14 -18.82 0.10 3.45
C SER A 14 -18.40 -0.92 2.38
N ARG A 15 -19.37 -1.77 2.02
CA ARG A 15 -19.37 -2.62 0.83
C ARG A 15 -19.21 -1.75 -0.39
N ASP A 16 -18.00 -1.28 -0.62
CA ASP A 16 -17.66 -0.44 -1.75
C ASP A 16 -17.36 -1.37 -2.94
N ILE A 17 -18.37 -2.18 -3.29
CA ILE A 17 -18.36 -3.12 -4.41
C ILE A 17 -18.23 -2.34 -5.73
N GLY A 18 -18.71 -1.09 -5.78
CA GLY A 18 -18.74 -0.24 -6.97
C GLY A 18 -17.37 0.18 -7.54
N GLN A 19 -16.32 0.28 -6.73
CA GLN A 19 -14.96 0.60 -7.22
C GLN A 19 -14.28 -0.60 -7.90
N TRP A 20 -14.59 -1.80 -7.43
CA TRP A 20 -14.02 -3.04 -7.96
C TRP A 20 -14.80 -3.53 -9.18
N SER A 21 -15.93 -2.90 -9.50
CA SER A 21 -16.73 -3.15 -10.70
C SER A 21 -16.35 -2.30 -11.92
N ASP A 22 -15.42 -1.33 -11.80
CA ASP A 22 -14.92 -0.64 -12.99
C ASP A 22 -14.23 -1.68 -13.91
N PRO A 23 -14.69 -1.85 -15.16
CA PRO A 23 -14.13 -2.84 -16.10
C PRO A 23 -12.63 -2.66 -16.36
N LYS A 24 -12.09 -1.47 -16.08
CA LYS A 24 -10.67 -1.14 -16.25
C LYS A 24 -9.81 -1.55 -15.05
N VAL A 25 -10.41 -1.75 -13.88
CA VAL A 25 -9.69 -2.09 -12.65
C VAL A 25 -9.41 -3.59 -12.65
N GLU A 26 -8.11 -3.94 -12.63
CA GLU A 26 -7.66 -5.32 -12.64
C GLU A 26 -6.43 -5.48 -11.74
N PRO A 27 -6.58 -6.07 -10.54
CA PRO A 27 -5.43 -6.41 -9.70
C PRO A 27 -4.51 -7.44 -10.35
N LEU A 28 -3.24 -7.45 -9.96
CA LEU A 28 -2.22 -8.38 -10.48
C LEU A 28 -2.67 -9.85 -10.47
N TRP A 29 -3.32 -10.31 -9.39
CA TRP A 29 -3.77 -11.70 -9.28
C TRP A 29 -4.88 -12.05 -10.28
N ILE A 30 -5.65 -11.06 -10.74
CA ILE A 30 -6.67 -11.23 -11.78
C ILE A 30 -6.02 -11.25 -13.15
N THR A 31 -5.07 -10.33 -13.43
CA THR A 31 -4.24 -10.37 -14.65
C THR A 31 -3.55 -11.71 -14.82
N ALA A 32 -3.01 -12.25 -13.72
CA ALA A 32 -2.38 -13.56 -13.68
C ALA A 32 -3.40 -14.68 -13.97
N THR A 33 -4.54 -14.69 -13.28
CA THR A 33 -5.57 -15.74 -13.43
C THR A 33 -6.13 -15.78 -14.86
N LYS A 34 -6.38 -14.63 -15.49
CA LYS A 34 -6.82 -14.53 -16.90
C LYS A 34 -5.82 -15.15 -17.89
N GLN A 35 -4.55 -15.25 -17.52
CA GLN A 35 -3.47 -15.80 -18.33
C GLN A 35 -3.00 -17.16 -17.83
N GLY A 36 -3.84 -17.88 -17.07
CA GLY A 36 -3.62 -19.26 -16.66
C GLY A 36 -2.69 -19.43 -15.44
N ILE A 37 -2.25 -18.33 -14.82
CA ILE A 37 -1.42 -18.36 -13.61
C ILE A 37 -2.32 -18.50 -12.38
N LYS A 38 -2.07 -19.53 -11.58
CA LYS A 38 -2.80 -19.75 -10.32
C LYS A 38 -2.11 -19.02 -9.17
N SER A 39 -2.86 -18.17 -8.47
CA SER A 39 -2.33 -17.33 -7.39
C SER A 39 -2.97 -17.59 -6.03
N ALA A 40 -2.19 -17.39 -4.96
CA ALA A 40 -2.68 -17.29 -3.59
C ALA A 40 -2.52 -15.86 -3.06
N VAL A 41 -3.60 -15.26 -2.54
CA VAL A 41 -3.61 -13.86 -2.09
C VAL A 41 -4.03 -13.79 -0.62
N LEU A 42 -3.05 -13.54 0.24
CA LEU A 42 -3.17 -13.64 1.69
C LEU A 42 -3.17 -12.24 2.30
N PHE A 43 -4.29 -11.91 2.92
CA PHE A 43 -4.59 -10.70 3.67
C PHE A 43 -4.47 -9.38 2.91
N TRP A 44 -4.41 -9.46 1.58
CA TRP A 44 -4.26 -8.28 0.74
C TRP A 44 -5.60 -7.53 0.65
N PRO A 45 -5.60 -6.18 0.71
CA PRO A 45 -6.74 -5.32 0.39
C PRO A 45 -7.60 -5.86 -0.76
N ALA A 46 -8.88 -6.11 -0.49
CA ALA A 46 -9.88 -6.58 -1.46
C ALA A 46 -9.65 -7.97 -2.11
N CYS A 47 -8.78 -8.82 -1.54
CA CYS A 47 -8.56 -10.16 -2.12
C CYS A 47 -9.79 -11.08 -2.10
N HIS A 48 -10.81 -10.79 -1.26
CA HIS A 48 -12.08 -11.54 -1.23
C HIS A 48 -13.07 -11.09 -2.32
N ASN A 49 -12.85 -9.93 -2.92
CA ASN A 49 -13.74 -9.39 -3.93
C ASN A 49 -13.59 -10.15 -5.24
N GLU A 50 -14.69 -10.21 -5.97
CA GLU A 50 -14.72 -10.71 -7.35
C GLU A 50 -14.43 -9.57 -8.31
N PHE A 51 -13.56 -9.83 -9.28
CA PHE A 51 -13.21 -8.87 -10.32
C PHE A 51 -13.51 -9.51 -11.66
N HIS A 52 -14.51 -8.99 -12.38
CA HIS A 52 -14.92 -9.50 -13.69
C HIS A 52 -15.29 -10.99 -13.69
N GLY A 53 -15.94 -11.48 -12.64
CA GLY A 53 -16.26 -12.92 -12.53
C GLY A 53 -15.15 -13.78 -11.91
N ILE A 54 -13.99 -13.18 -11.60
CA ILE A 54 -12.75 -13.93 -11.33
C ILE A 54 -12.26 -13.66 -9.90
N ARG A 55 -11.75 -14.72 -9.27
CA ARG A 55 -11.03 -14.70 -7.99
C ARG A 55 -9.70 -15.47 -8.12
N PRO A 56 -8.71 -15.20 -7.26
CA PRO A 56 -7.52 -16.04 -7.17
C PRO A 56 -7.88 -17.46 -6.69
N LEU A 57 -7.03 -18.46 -6.97
CA LEU A 57 -7.28 -19.85 -6.56
C LEU A 57 -7.38 -20.01 -5.03
N VAL A 58 -6.53 -19.28 -4.30
CA VAL A 58 -6.56 -19.22 -2.85
C VAL A 58 -6.63 -17.76 -2.42
N TYR A 59 -7.49 -17.43 -1.46
CA TYR A 59 -7.47 -16.13 -0.80
C TYR A 59 -7.81 -16.25 0.68
N SER A 60 -7.28 -15.33 1.48
CA SER A 60 -7.63 -15.18 2.89
C SER A 60 -7.71 -13.70 3.23
N TRP A 61 -8.92 -13.16 3.40
CA TRP A 61 -9.10 -11.73 3.70
C TRP A 61 -8.95 -11.41 5.18
N SER A 62 -9.42 -12.30 6.05
CA SER A 62 -9.48 -12.09 7.49
C SER A 62 -8.08 -12.02 8.08
N TYR A 63 -7.54 -10.80 8.16
CA TYR A 63 -6.23 -10.56 8.73
C TYR A 63 -6.24 -10.92 10.22
N THR A 64 -5.26 -11.71 10.65
CA THR A 64 -5.03 -12.00 12.08
C THR A 64 -3.58 -11.74 12.47
N ASN A 65 -3.39 -11.15 13.66
CA ASN A 65 -2.10 -10.98 14.31
C ASN A 65 -1.72 -12.17 15.22
N THR A 66 -2.58 -13.18 15.34
CA THR A 66 -2.27 -14.39 16.13
C THR A 66 -1.23 -15.28 15.47
N ILE A 67 -1.08 -15.18 14.14
CA ILE A 67 -0.13 -15.96 13.34
C ILE A 67 1.16 -15.15 13.17
N SER A 68 2.30 -15.74 13.52
CA SER A 68 3.61 -15.08 13.39
C SER A 68 3.97 -14.82 11.93
N PHE A 69 4.89 -13.87 11.66
CA PHE A 69 5.36 -13.62 10.29
C PHE A 69 5.94 -14.87 9.64
N ARG A 70 6.80 -15.58 10.38
CA ARG A 70 7.44 -16.81 9.94
C ARG A 70 6.41 -17.87 9.57
N GLU A 71 5.35 -18.00 10.36
CA GLU A 71 4.27 -18.93 10.08
C GLU A 71 3.45 -18.52 8.85
N LYS A 72 3.16 -17.22 8.66
CA LYS A 72 2.54 -16.71 7.41
C LYS A 72 3.39 -17.03 6.18
N ILE A 73 4.72 -16.88 6.29
CA ILE A 73 5.66 -17.25 5.23
C ILE A 73 5.67 -18.77 5.00
N ASN A 74 5.71 -19.58 6.05
CA ASN A 74 5.67 -21.04 5.93
C ASN A 74 4.38 -21.51 5.23
N ASN A 75 3.24 -20.89 5.54
CA ASN A 75 1.96 -21.15 4.88
C ASN A 75 1.98 -20.71 3.41
N ALA A 76 2.55 -19.53 3.11
CA ALA A 76 2.75 -19.10 1.73
C ALA A 76 3.64 -20.08 0.93
N LEU A 77 4.69 -20.62 1.56
CA LEU A 77 5.59 -21.60 0.95
C LEU A 77 4.93 -22.98 0.79
N SER A 78 4.04 -23.38 1.70
CA SER A 78 3.32 -24.66 1.58
C SER A 78 2.43 -24.68 0.35
N TYR A 79 1.80 -23.55 -0.02
CA TYR A 79 1.02 -23.44 -1.25
C TYR A 79 1.82 -23.69 -2.52
N PHE A 80 3.11 -23.34 -2.57
CA PHE A 80 3.96 -23.70 -3.71
C PHE A 80 4.29 -25.20 -3.78
N ARG A 81 4.27 -25.89 -2.64
CA ARG A 81 4.58 -27.33 -2.55
C ARG A 81 3.36 -28.22 -2.78
N GLU A 82 2.21 -27.77 -2.30
CA GLU A 82 0.99 -28.59 -2.23
C GLU A 82 -0.01 -28.26 -3.34
N LEU A 83 0.06 -27.05 -3.90
CA LEU A 83 -0.84 -26.57 -4.94
C LEU A 83 -0.04 -26.11 -6.16
N PRO A 84 -0.65 -26.07 -7.35
CA PRO A 84 -0.01 -25.54 -8.56
C PRO A 84 0.03 -24.00 -8.56
N ILE A 85 0.43 -23.38 -7.45
CA ILE A 85 0.50 -21.92 -7.27
C ILE A 85 1.82 -21.39 -7.86
N GLN A 86 1.75 -20.25 -8.55
CA GLN A 86 2.90 -19.61 -9.19
C GLN A 86 3.08 -18.15 -8.74
N LEU A 87 2.07 -17.56 -8.08
CA LEU A 87 2.12 -16.21 -7.52
C LEU A 87 1.55 -16.24 -6.09
N VAL A 88 2.30 -15.70 -5.13
CA VAL A 88 1.78 -15.42 -3.79
C VAL A 88 1.89 -13.94 -3.48
N LEU A 89 0.79 -13.35 -3.05
CA LEU A 89 0.75 -12.01 -2.45
C LEU A 89 0.48 -12.18 -0.97
N LEU A 90 1.37 -11.68 -0.13
CA LEU A 90 1.23 -11.79 1.32
C LEU A 90 1.31 -10.41 1.94
N TYR A 91 0.19 -9.96 2.48
CA TYR A 91 0.18 -8.79 3.33
C TYR A 91 0.52 -9.22 4.77
N HIS A 92 1.48 -8.54 5.38
CA HIS A 92 1.80 -8.72 6.78
C HIS A 92 1.72 -7.38 7.51
N GLU A 93 1.44 -7.40 8.82
CA GLU A 93 1.62 -6.20 9.61
C GLU A 93 3.05 -6.13 10.16
N SER A 94 3.75 -7.16 10.70
CA SER A 94 5.10 -7.01 11.31
C SER A 94 6.33 -6.89 10.38
N VAL A 95 7.48 -6.37 10.88
CA VAL A 95 8.83 -6.53 10.27
C VAL A 95 9.88 -7.00 11.29
N LYS A 96 9.47 -7.42 12.51
CA LYS A 96 10.44 -7.68 13.60
C LYS A 96 11.55 -8.70 13.28
N ASP A 97 11.36 -9.55 12.27
CA ASP A 97 12.37 -10.50 11.79
C ASP A 97 12.37 -10.51 10.26
N SER A 98 13.28 -9.81 9.60
CA SER A 98 13.39 -9.84 8.12
C SER A 98 14.76 -10.32 7.64
N SER A 99 15.09 -11.57 7.99
CA SER A 99 16.15 -12.34 7.34
C SER A 99 15.53 -13.42 6.45
N PHE A 100 15.46 -13.21 5.13
CA PHE A 100 14.89 -14.23 4.23
C PHE A 100 15.65 -14.45 2.92
N ILE A 101 15.78 -15.73 2.58
CA ILE A 101 16.24 -16.26 1.30
C ILE A 101 15.02 -16.88 0.62
N LEU A 102 14.67 -16.43 -0.58
CA LEU A 102 13.67 -17.07 -1.43
C LEU A 102 14.33 -17.56 -2.71
N THR A 103 14.07 -18.81 -3.06
CA THR A 103 14.38 -19.39 -4.37
C THR A 103 13.07 -19.59 -5.13
N GLN A 104 13.02 -19.02 -6.34
CA GLN A 104 12.07 -19.26 -7.43
C GLN A 104 10.58 -18.83 -7.30
N SER A 105 10.18 -18.13 -6.24
CA SER A 105 8.80 -17.60 -6.13
C SER A 105 8.75 -16.10 -5.84
N ILE A 106 7.87 -15.37 -6.55
CA ILE A 106 7.60 -13.96 -6.26
C ILE A 106 6.65 -13.91 -5.05
N VAL A 107 7.17 -13.42 -3.93
CA VAL A 107 6.36 -13.06 -2.76
C VAL A 107 6.45 -11.56 -2.60
N PHE A 108 5.34 -10.86 -2.81
CA PHE A 108 5.24 -9.46 -2.39
C PHE A 108 4.84 -9.45 -0.92
N VAL A 109 5.77 -9.02 -0.07
CA VAL A 109 5.49 -8.76 1.35
C VAL A 109 5.37 -7.26 1.56
N THR A 110 4.19 -6.81 1.95
CA THR A 110 3.98 -5.44 2.45
C THR A 110 3.83 -5.50 3.97
N SER A 111 4.33 -4.50 4.69
CA SER A 111 4.32 -4.44 6.16
C SER A 111 3.61 -3.21 6.70
N ARG A 112 2.87 -3.34 7.82
CA ARG A 112 2.05 -2.29 8.49
C ARG A 112 2.42 -2.03 9.96
N GLU A 113 3.45 -2.66 10.48
CA GLU A 113 3.89 -2.54 11.86
C GLU A 113 4.75 -1.31 12.00
N LEU A 114 5.41 -0.92 10.92
CA LEU A 114 6.03 0.38 10.80
C LEU A 114 4.98 1.47 10.97
N ASP A 115 3.82 1.32 10.31
CA ASP A 115 2.65 2.19 10.48
C ASP A 115 2.16 2.21 11.93
N LYS A 116 1.90 1.05 12.52
CA LYS A 116 1.50 0.94 13.93
C LYS A 116 2.56 1.47 14.92
N GLN A 117 3.84 1.18 14.68
CA GLN A 117 4.95 1.57 15.54
C GLN A 117 5.27 3.03 15.41
N GLY A 118 5.28 3.63 14.21
CA GLY A 118 5.46 5.07 14.11
C GLY A 118 4.21 5.82 14.58
N HIS A 119 3.00 5.29 14.44
CA HIS A 119 1.84 5.83 15.15
C HIS A 119 2.03 5.85 16.67
N ALA A 120 2.59 4.77 17.24
CA ALA A 120 2.79 4.59 18.67
C ALA A 120 4.05 5.26 19.26
N TRP A 121 5.14 5.36 18.48
CA TRP A 121 6.50 5.71 18.92
C TRP A 121 7.10 6.89 18.14
N GLY A 122 6.60 7.20 16.95
CA GLY A 122 7.13 8.22 16.03
C GLY A 122 8.18 7.65 15.07
N PRO A 123 8.37 8.21 13.86
CA PRO A 123 9.36 7.73 12.88
C PRO A 123 10.83 7.86 13.29
N ASP A 124 11.17 8.78 14.19
CA ASP A 124 12.55 8.99 14.63
C ASP A 124 12.99 7.97 15.70
N SER A 125 12.09 7.07 16.12
CA SER A 125 12.39 6.03 17.10
C SER A 125 13.29 4.94 16.51
N MET A 126 14.04 4.22 17.36
CA MET A 126 14.89 3.12 16.89
C MET A 126 14.10 2.04 16.15
N GLU A 127 12.82 1.90 16.49
CA GLU A 127 11.89 0.92 15.93
C GLU A 127 11.43 1.28 14.49
N VAL A 128 11.54 2.54 14.04
CA VAL A 128 10.83 3.03 12.83
C VAL A 128 11.73 3.69 11.76
N ARG A 129 13.00 3.97 12.10
CA ARG A 129 13.96 4.91 11.46
C ARG A 129 14.18 4.91 9.93
N LYS A 130 13.47 4.13 9.11
CA LYS A 130 13.69 3.99 7.65
C LYS A 130 12.43 3.88 6.78
N THR A 131 11.30 4.42 7.21
CA THR A 131 10.00 4.02 6.63
C THR A 131 9.03 5.19 6.45
N GLY A 132 8.03 4.99 5.59
CA GLY A 132 7.07 5.96 5.04
C GLY A 132 6.15 6.70 6.03
N MET A 133 6.70 7.24 7.11
CA MET A 133 6.02 7.97 8.17
C MET A 133 6.81 9.20 8.63
N SER A 134 6.08 10.27 9.02
CA SER A 134 6.63 11.48 9.62
C SER A 134 6.05 11.76 11.01
N ASN A 135 6.80 12.49 11.84
CA ASN A 135 6.41 12.87 13.19
C ASN A 135 5.30 13.91 13.13
N ILE A 136 4.27 13.75 13.95
CA ILE A 136 3.21 14.74 14.14
C ILE A 136 3.79 15.86 14.99
N LYS A 137 3.98 17.02 14.38
CA LYS A 137 4.51 18.23 15.02
C LYS A 137 3.41 19.16 15.48
N LYS A 138 2.28 19.18 14.75
CA LYS A 138 1.18 20.11 15.02
C LYS A 138 -0.17 19.49 14.66
N ILE A 139 -1.12 19.60 15.57
CA ILE A 139 -2.52 19.23 15.34
C ILE A 139 -3.36 20.50 15.32
N ILE A 140 -4.13 20.70 14.25
CA ILE A 140 -5.05 21.82 14.07
C ILE A 140 -6.47 21.33 14.34
N ARG A 141 -7.09 21.88 15.39
CA ARG A 141 -8.48 21.66 15.82
C ARG A 141 -8.99 22.91 16.57
N PRO A 142 -10.31 23.16 16.64
CA PRO A 142 -11.39 22.45 15.94
C PRO A 142 -11.56 22.99 14.50
N PHE A 143 -11.68 22.10 13.51
CA PHE A 143 -11.61 22.47 12.08
C PHE A 143 -12.85 23.21 11.58
N PHE A 144 -14.05 22.63 11.73
CA PHE A 144 -15.27 23.20 11.16
C PHE A 144 -15.73 24.47 11.91
N GLU A 145 -15.48 24.53 13.20
CA GLU A 145 -15.88 25.65 14.03
C GLU A 145 -15.01 26.88 13.76
N LYS A 146 -13.75 26.68 13.32
CA LYS A 146 -12.77 27.76 13.16
C LYS A 146 -12.59 28.23 11.71
N TYR A 147 -12.63 27.31 10.75
CA TYR A 147 -12.22 27.60 9.38
C TYR A 147 -13.37 27.58 8.38
N ILE A 148 -14.23 26.56 8.39
CA ILE A 148 -15.36 26.42 7.46
C ILE A 148 -16.56 25.75 8.14
N ASN A 149 -17.79 26.22 7.93
CA ASN A 149 -18.95 25.54 8.52
C ASN A 149 -19.23 24.21 7.81
N ILE A 150 -19.52 23.14 8.56
CA ILE A 150 -19.87 21.83 7.99
C ILE A 150 -21.07 21.88 7.03
N SER A 151 -22.00 22.83 7.20
CA SER A 151 -23.12 23.03 6.29
C SER A 151 -22.71 23.52 4.90
N MET A 152 -21.49 24.05 4.74
CA MET A 152 -20.96 24.57 3.47
C MET A 152 -20.38 23.48 2.57
N VAL A 153 -20.25 22.25 3.06
CA VAL A 153 -19.56 21.15 2.38
C VAL A 153 -20.39 19.87 2.41
N GLU A 154 -20.04 18.94 1.53
CA GLU A 154 -20.56 17.57 1.57
C GLU A 154 -19.96 16.76 2.74
N GLU A 155 -20.69 15.78 3.26
CA GLU A 155 -20.37 15.10 4.53
C GLU A 155 -19.09 14.22 4.49
N ASN A 156 -18.53 13.97 3.31
CA ASN A 156 -17.47 12.97 3.10
C ASN A 156 -16.03 13.53 3.24
N ILE A 157 -15.73 14.24 4.32
CA ILE A 157 -14.36 14.72 4.57
C ILE A 157 -13.59 13.70 5.41
N ILE A 158 -12.64 13.01 4.78
CA ILE A 158 -11.68 12.13 5.47
C ILE A 158 -10.47 12.97 5.88
N PHE A 159 -10.27 13.11 7.19
CA PHE A 159 -9.13 13.82 7.78
C PHE A 159 -7.87 12.94 7.84
N GLY A 160 -6.72 13.47 7.45
CA GLY A 160 -5.43 12.77 7.44
C GLY A 160 -4.24 13.69 7.10
N GLY A 161 -3.14 13.11 6.60
CA GLY A 161 -1.97 13.87 6.13
C GLY A 161 -2.24 14.78 4.94
N GLN A 162 -3.36 14.57 4.24
CA GLN A 162 -3.98 15.44 3.25
C GLN A 162 -5.47 15.12 3.17
N PHE A 163 -6.30 16.05 2.70
CA PHE A 163 -7.72 15.80 2.46
C PHE A 163 -8.25 16.65 1.31
N SER A 164 -9.46 16.35 0.88
CA SER A 164 -10.19 17.14 -0.11
C SER A 164 -11.61 17.43 0.39
N VAL A 165 -12.18 18.54 -0.07
CA VAL A 165 -13.55 18.95 0.25
C VAL A 165 -14.33 19.27 -1.01
N THR A 166 -15.63 18.96 -0.99
CA THR A 166 -16.59 19.40 -2.00
C THR A 166 -17.48 20.46 -1.37
N PRO A 167 -17.37 21.74 -1.80
CA PRO A 167 -18.32 22.76 -1.39
C PRO A 167 -19.72 22.44 -1.90
N ARG A 168 -20.74 22.76 -1.11
CA ARG A 168 -22.11 22.85 -1.62
C ARG A 168 -22.24 24.06 -2.52
N GLU A 169 -23.24 24.03 -3.40
CA GLU A 169 -23.54 25.12 -4.32
C GLU A 169 -23.65 26.46 -3.59
N GLY A 170 -23.03 27.51 -4.15
CA GLY A 170 -22.99 28.85 -3.56
C GLY A 170 -21.90 29.08 -2.50
N TYR A 171 -21.24 28.03 -1.99
CA TYR A 171 -20.27 28.16 -0.89
C TYR A 171 -18.80 28.07 -1.31
N THR A 172 -18.50 27.81 -2.59
CA THR A 172 -17.13 27.55 -3.08
C THR A 172 -16.10 28.57 -2.62
N GLN A 173 -16.37 29.86 -2.81
CA GLN A 173 -15.41 30.92 -2.47
C GLN A 173 -15.22 31.04 -0.94
N GLN A 174 -16.32 30.98 -0.18
CA GLN A 174 -16.27 31.02 1.29
C GLN A 174 -15.47 29.84 1.87
N VAL A 175 -15.63 28.64 1.30
CA VAL A 175 -14.86 27.45 1.68
C VAL A 175 -13.37 27.65 1.36
N ILE A 176 -13.03 28.10 0.16
CA ILE A 176 -11.62 28.36 -0.22
C ILE A 176 -10.97 29.36 0.73
N ASP A 177 -11.64 30.48 1.00
CA ASP A 177 -11.10 31.53 1.86
C ASP A 177 -10.96 31.05 3.30
N GLY A 178 -11.92 30.26 3.79
CA GLY A 178 -11.83 29.59 5.09
C GLY A 178 -10.65 28.64 5.21
N LEU A 179 -10.43 27.79 4.20
CA LEU A 179 -9.32 26.85 4.15
C LEU A 179 -7.96 27.54 4.04
N ARG A 180 -7.85 28.64 3.29
CA ARG A 180 -6.60 29.40 3.15
C ARG A 180 -6.15 30.09 4.44
N ARG A 181 -7.06 30.30 5.39
CA ARG A 181 -6.73 30.80 6.74
C ARG A 181 -6.09 29.74 7.64
N ILE A 182 -6.08 28.47 7.24
CA ILE A 182 -5.44 27.40 8.01
C ILE A 182 -3.92 27.59 7.93
N PRO A 183 -3.20 27.68 9.05
CA PRO A 183 -1.75 27.83 9.01
C PRO A 183 -1.07 26.54 8.56
N ASN A 184 0.03 26.66 7.81
CA ASN A 184 0.88 25.54 7.37
C ASN A 184 0.16 24.53 6.46
N VAL A 185 -0.72 25.01 5.59
CA VAL A 185 -1.30 24.21 4.50
C VAL A 185 -1.15 24.96 3.19
N THR A 186 -1.20 24.21 2.09
CA THR A 186 -1.44 24.76 0.76
C THR A 186 -2.81 24.28 0.28
N VAL A 187 -3.61 25.20 -0.25
CA VAL A 187 -4.95 24.92 -0.77
C VAL A 187 -4.93 25.02 -2.29
N TYR A 188 -5.35 23.96 -2.96
CA TYR A 188 -5.42 23.89 -4.41
C TYR A 188 -6.86 23.65 -4.84
N LYS A 189 -7.35 24.37 -5.85
CA LYS A 189 -8.45 23.85 -6.67
C LYS A 189 -7.92 22.63 -7.44
N ARG A 190 -8.81 21.69 -7.78
CA ARG A 190 -8.43 20.44 -8.48
C ARG A 190 -7.55 20.66 -9.73
N HIS A 191 -7.83 21.70 -10.52
CA HIS A 191 -7.06 22.02 -11.73
C HIS A 191 -5.71 22.70 -11.44
N GLU A 192 -5.52 23.25 -10.24
CA GLU A 192 -4.28 23.88 -9.79
C GLU A 192 -3.34 22.87 -9.12
N LEU A 193 -3.85 21.70 -8.73
CA LEU A 193 -3.07 20.67 -8.05
C LEU A 193 -1.91 20.18 -8.95
N PRO A 194 -0.68 20.02 -8.41
CA PRO A 194 0.45 19.57 -9.20
C PRO A 194 0.15 18.26 -9.95
N LYS A 195 0.37 18.25 -11.27
CA LYS A 195 0.03 17.13 -12.16
C LYS A 195 0.59 15.78 -11.69
N ARG A 196 1.74 15.79 -11.01
CA ARG A 196 2.39 14.58 -10.45
C ARG A 196 1.55 13.81 -9.42
N PHE A 197 0.53 14.43 -8.82
CA PHE A 197 -0.39 13.72 -7.91
C PHE A 197 -1.40 12.86 -8.68
N HIS A 198 -1.63 13.14 -9.96
CA HIS A 198 -2.65 12.46 -10.78
C HIS A 198 -4.09 12.52 -10.22
N TYR A 199 -4.39 13.46 -9.32
CA TYR A 199 -5.73 13.69 -8.73
C TYR A 199 -6.54 14.80 -9.41
N SER A 200 -6.06 15.33 -10.54
CA SER A 200 -6.75 16.40 -11.27
C SER A 200 -7.96 15.91 -12.08
N LYS A 201 -8.06 14.61 -12.35
CA LYS A 201 -9.20 14.03 -13.08
C LYS A 201 -10.46 14.06 -12.20
N PRO A 202 -11.65 14.37 -12.75
CA PRO A 202 -12.90 14.31 -12.01
C PRO A 202 -13.11 12.94 -11.38
N ASN A 203 -13.41 12.93 -10.08
CA ASN A 203 -13.69 11.71 -9.31
C ASN A 203 -14.69 12.07 -8.21
N HIS A 204 -15.82 11.38 -8.15
CA HIS A 204 -16.88 11.63 -7.15
C HIS A 204 -16.44 11.37 -5.70
N ARG A 205 -15.30 10.70 -5.50
CA ARG A 205 -14.72 10.40 -4.18
C ARG A 205 -13.72 11.44 -3.72
N LEU A 206 -13.17 12.21 -4.65
CA LEU A 206 -12.22 13.27 -4.35
C LEU A 206 -12.94 14.60 -4.44
N GLY A 207 -12.75 15.45 -3.45
CA GLY A 207 -13.27 16.81 -3.46
C GLY A 207 -12.70 17.67 -4.59
N GLU A 208 -13.29 18.84 -4.77
CA GLU A 208 -12.88 19.82 -5.77
C GLU A 208 -11.75 20.72 -5.28
N ILE A 209 -11.59 20.82 -3.96
CA ILE A 209 -10.55 21.60 -3.29
C ILE A 209 -9.71 20.66 -2.45
N PHE A 210 -8.40 20.67 -2.67
CA PHE A 210 -7.42 19.88 -1.95
C PHE A 210 -6.71 20.75 -0.91
N VAL A 211 -6.52 20.18 0.28
CA VAL A 211 -5.74 20.78 1.35
C VAL A 211 -4.54 19.88 1.60
N ILE A 212 -3.35 20.42 1.35
CA ILE A 212 -2.06 19.73 1.51
C ILE A 212 -1.31 20.40 2.67
N PRO A 213 -1.39 19.83 3.89
CA PRO A 213 -0.59 20.26 5.02
C PRO A 213 0.91 20.12 4.79
N ASN A 214 1.69 21.01 5.40
CA ASN A 214 3.13 20.81 5.56
C ASN A 214 3.39 19.52 6.37
N GLU A 215 4.53 18.88 6.12
CA GLU A 215 4.91 17.65 6.82
C GLU A 215 4.80 17.77 8.35
N GLY A 216 4.15 16.79 8.97
CA GLY A 216 3.91 16.74 10.42
C GLY A 216 2.74 17.60 10.91
N VAL A 217 2.03 18.29 10.01
CA VAL A 217 0.78 19.00 10.32
C VAL A 217 -0.40 18.07 10.06
N MET A 218 -1.26 17.91 11.06
CA MET A 218 -2.53 17.18 10.95
C MET A 218 -3.72 18.09 11.19
N ILE A 219 -4.80 17.86 10.44
CA ILE A 219 -6.05 18.58 10.57
C ILE A 219 -7.09 17.60 11.03
N LEU A 220 -7.77 17.89 12.14
CA LEU A 220 -8.75 17.01 12.76
C LEU A 220 -9.99 17.82 13.16
N ASN A 221 -11.15 17.17 13.10
CA ASN A 221 -12.37 17.76 13.64
C ASN A 221 -12.55 17.48 15.15
N ALA A 222 -13.28 18.34 15.85
CA ALA A 222 -13.51 18.26 17.30
C ALA A 222 -14.20 16.96 17.74
N THR A 223 -15.10 16.40 16.91
CA THR A 223 -15.84 15.17 17.22
C THR A 223 -15.02 13.89 17.09
N ILE A 224 -13.81 13.98 16.52
CA ILE A 224 -12.89 12.87 16.39
C ILE A 224 -12.10 12.75 17.71
N ASN A 225 -12.75 12.20 18.74
CA ASN A 225 -12.17 12.06 20.08
C ASN A 225 -11.59 10.66 20.35
N THR A 226 -11.53 9.79 19.33
CA THR A 226 -11.16 8.38 19.47
C THR A 226 -10.07 7.97 18.48
N PHE A 227 -8.94 7.50 19.02
CA PHE A 227 -7.87 6.73 18.33
C PHE A 227 -7.10 7.40 17.18
N TYR A 228 -6.73 8.68 17.31
CA TYR A 228 -5.70 9.22 16.41
C TYR A 228 -4.28 9.02 16.97
N PRO A 229 -3.32 8.61 16.12
CA PRO A 229 -1.92 8.52 16.50
C PRO A 229 -1.42 9.85 17.03
N LYS A 230 -0.65 9.83 18.12
CA LYS A 230 -0.10 11.07 18.72
C LYS A 230 1.34 11.34 18.32
N LYS A 231 2.05 10.36 17.76
CA LYS A 231 3.49 10.46 17.51
C LYS A 231 3.84 10.54 16.03
N GLY A 232 3.54 9.53 15.23
CA GLY A 232 3.79 9.53 13.79
C GLY A 232 2.51 9.35 12.98
N HIS A 233 2.53 9.80 11.73
CA HIS A 233 1.47 9.54 10.75
C HIS A 233 2.06 9.42 9.33
N HIS A 234 1.21 9.14 8.35
CA HIS A 234 1.54 9.15 6.94
C HIS A 234 0.47 9.86 6.10
N GLY A 235 0.66 9.92 4.79
CA GLY A 235 -0.31 10.50 3.84
C GLY A 235 -0.07 11.98 3.51
N TRP A 236 1.09 12.52 3.90
CA TRP A 236 1.60 13.77 3.32
C TRP A 236 2.14 13.54 1.92
N ASP A 237 2.67 14.60 1.33
CA ASP A 237 3.25 14.63 -0.01
C ASP A 237 4.26 13.49 -0.23
N ASN A 238 4.04 12.69 -1.28
CA ASN A 238 4.80 11.48 -1.57
C ASN A 238 6.27 11.73 -1.97
N ILE A 239 6.66 12.97 -2.28
CA ILE A 239 8.06 13.32 -2.56
C ILE A 239 8.91 13.44 -1.29
N LEU A 240 8.27 13.59 -0.12
CA LEU A 240 8.98 13.72 1.14
C LEU A 240 9.77 12.43 1.41
N PRO A 241 11.07 12.52 1.78
CA PRO A 241 11.85 11.33 2.11
C PRO A 241 11.19 10.46 3.20
N SER A 242 10.52 11.10 4.15
CA SER A 242 9.76 10.43 5.21
C SER A 242 8.54 9.67 4.69
N MET A 243 8.00 9.94 3.51
CA MET A 243 6.85 9.22 2.92
C MET A 243 7.27 8.08 1.98
N GLN A 244 8.57 7.83 1.84
CA GLN A 244 9.08 6.78 0.95
C GLN A 244 8.99 5.39 1.60
N ALA A 245 8.59 4.41 0.81
CA ALA A 245 8.51 3.02 1.22
C ALA A 245 9.78 2.24 0.83
N ILE A 246 9.97 1.08 1.48
CA ILE A 246 11.06 0.17 1.18
C ILE A 246 10.69 -0.74 0.00
N PHE A 247 11.63 -0.94 -0.92
CA PHE A 247 11.54 -1.93 -1.99
C PHE A 247 12.79 -2.81 -2.01
N LEU A 248 12.61 -4.11 -1.78
CA LEU A 248 13.65 -5.13 -1.95
C LEU A 248 13.16 -6.20 -2.91
N ALA A 249 14.05 -6.64 -3.79
CA ALA A 249 13.78 -7.70 -4.74
C ALA A 249 14.95 -8.68 -4.79
N ARG A 250 14.65 -9.97 -4.84
CA ARG A 250 15.63 -11.05 -5.00
C ARG A 250 15.01 -12.15 -5.83
N GLY A 251 15.75 -12.64 -6.82
CA GLY A 251 15.31 -13.76 -7.65
C GLY A 251 16.14 -13.89 -8.92
N PRO A 252 15.95 -14.97 -9.68
CA PRO A 252 16.72 -15.25 -10.89
C PRO A 252 16.52 -14.22 -12.00
N SER A 253 15.41 -13.48 -11.99
CA SER A 253 15.12 -12.43 -12.98
C SER A 253 15.84 -11.11 -12.69
N PHE A 254 16.28 -10.90 -11.45
CA PHE A 254 16.90 -9.63 -11.02
C PHE A 254 18.43 -9.71 -11.03
N ASN A 255 19.08 -8.59 -11.36
CA ASN A 255 20.51 -8.43 -11.15
C ASN A 255 20.85 -8.52 -9.66
N GLU A 256 22.00 -9.10 -9.34
CA GLU A 256 22.45 -9.25 -7.96
C GLU A 256 23.19 -8.00 -7.49
N LYS A 257 23.03 -7.66 -6.19
CA LYS A 257 23.80 -6.63 -5.49
C LYS A 257 23.75 -5.24 -6.13
N ILE A 258 22.67 -4.91 -6.83
CA ILE A 258 22.43 -3.57 -7.34
C ILE A 258 21.62 -2.75 -6.34
N GLN A 259 21.93 -1.45 -6.24
CA GLN A 259 21.11 -0.47 -5.55
C GLN A 259 20.57 0.52 -6.57
N ILE A 260 19.27 0.78 -6.51
CA ILE A 260 18.59 1.74 -7.37
C ILE A 260 18.14 2.94 -6.56
N ARG A 261 18.03 4.10 -7.20
CA ARG A 261 17.64 5.34 -6.53
C ARG A 261 16.21 5.30 -6.00
N SER A 262 15.26 4.88 -6.83
CA SER A 262 13.85 4.79 -6.47
C SER A 262 13.08 3.92 -7.47
N VAL A 263 11.93 3.41 -7.03
CA VAL A 263 10.91 2.76 -7.87
C VAL A 263 9.58 3.43 -7.54
N ASN A 264 8.77 3.75 -8.55
CA ASN A 264 7.42 4.23 -8.25
C ASN A 264 6.53 3.02 -7.93
N MET A 265 5.65 3.16 -6.94
CA MET A 265 4.75 2.07 -6.55
C MET A 265 3.86 1.59 -7.72
N VAL A 266 3.51 2.49 -8.64
CA VAL A 266 2.76 2.17 -9.86
C VAL A 266 3.52 1.27 -10.83
N ASP A 267 4.85 1.22 -10.77
CA ASP A 267 5.69 0.38 -11.63
C ASP A 267 5.74 -1.08 -11.15
N ILE A 268 5.37 -1.36 -9.90
CA ILE A 268 5.44 -2.70 -9.29
C ILE A 268 4.55 -3.72 -10.03
N TYR A 269 3.39 -3.26 -10.51
CA TYR A 269 2.50 -4.09 -11.34
C TYR A 269 3.21 -4.57 -12.62
N HIS A 270 3.92 -3.66 -13.30
CA HIS A 270 4.64 -3.97 -14.53
C HIS A 270 5.87 -4.84 -14.27
N ILE A 271 6.57 -4.64 -13.15
CA ILE A 271 7.66 -5.53 -12.71
C ILE A 271 7.12 -6.96 -12.52
N ALA A 272 6.00 -7.12 -11.83
CA ALA A 272 5.39 -8.42 -11.61
C ALA A 272 4.96 -9.08 -12.92
N CYS A 273 4.34 -8.33 -13.82
CA CYS A 273 3.96 -8.83 -15.14
C CYS A 273 5.17 -9.29 -15.94
N HIS A 274 6.28 -8.55 -15.91
CA HIS A 274 7.52 -8.94 -16.60
C HIS A 274 8.07 -10.27 -16.10
N ILE A 275 8.15 -10.46 -14.78
CA ILE A 275 8.72 -11.68 -14.18
C ILE A 275 7.83 -12.89 -14.47
N LEU A 276 6.50 -12.72 -14.39
CA LEU A 276 5.52 -13.77 -14.66
C LEU A 276 5.24 -13.97 -16.15
N LYS A 277 5.88 -13.18 -17.04
CA LYS A 277 5.64 -13.17 -18.49
C LYS A 277 4.17 -12.95 -18.85
N LEU A 278 3.51 -12.06 -18.11
CA LEU A 278 2.13 -11.65 -18.33
C LEU A 278 2.08 -10.47 -19.29
N VAL A 279 1.04 -10.43 -20.13
CA VAL A 279 0.61 -9.21 -20.82
C VAL A 279 -0.09 -8.31 -19.79
N PRO A 280 0.40 -7.09 -19.53
CA PRO A 280 -0.25 -6.16 -18.60
C PRO A 280 -1.64 -5.73 -19.09
N ASN A 281 -2.53 -5.40 -18.16
CA ASN A 281 -3.81 -4.77 -18.46
C ASN A 281 -3.57 -3.47 -19.26
N PRO A 282 -4.17 -3.29 -20.45
CA PRO A 282 -3.97 -2.10 -21.28
C PRO A 282 -4.40 -0.78 -20.61
N TYR A 283 -5.25 -0.85 -19.58
CA TYR A 283 -5.66 0.33 -18.80
C TYR A 283 -4.68 0.71 -17.67
N ALA A 284 -3.65 -0.11 -17.40
CA ALA A 284 -2.64 0.15 -16.36
C ALA A 284 -1.53 1.10 -16.86
N ASP A 285 -1.91 2.33 -17.22
CA ASP A 285 -1.05 3.34 -17.85
C ASP A 285 -0.22 4.20 -16.88
N ALA A 286 -0.46 4.06 -15.57
CA ALA A 286 0.20 4.88 -14.55
C ALA A 286 1.68 4.52 -14.32
N GLY A 287 2.08 3.28 -14.61
CA GLY A 287 3.44 2.78 -14.42
C GLY A 287 4.05 2.23 -15.70
N SER A 288 5.36 1.98 -15.71
CA SER A 288 6.05 1.35 -16.83
C SER A 288 7.39 0.71 -16.44
N LEU A 289 7.93 -0.14 -17.32
CA LEU A 289 9.29 -0.67 -17.16
C LEU A 289 10.39 0.22 -17.75
N LYS A 290 10.04 1.35 -18.40
CA LYS A 290 10.96 2.14 -19.23
C LYS A 290 12.24 2.52 -18.48
N ASN A 291 12.11 2.88 -17.21
CA ASN A 291 13.23 3.31 -16.37
C ASN A 291 13.75 2.19 -15.45
N LEU A 292 13.27 0.96 -15.61
CA LEU A 292 13.54 -0.15 -14.70
C LEU A 292 14.14 -1.37 -15.41
N THR A 293 14.34 -1.34 -16.72
CA THR A 293 14.94 -2.47 -17.47
C THR A 293 16.29 -2.92 -16.92
N HIS A 294 17.09 -1.97 -16.43
CA HIS A 294 18.42 -2.21 -15.85
C HIS A 294 18.41 -3.04 -14.55
N ILE A 295 17.25 -3.26 -13.92
CA ILE A 295 17.16 -4.09 -12.71
C ILE A 295 17.10 -5.59 -13.04
N PHE A 296 16.79 -5.94 -14.29
CA PHE A 296 16.64 -7.32 -14.74
C PHE A 296 17.93 -7.85 -15.38
N ARG A 297 18.12 -9.17 -15.28
CA ARG A 297 19.20 -9.84 -16.00
C ARG A 297 18.91 -9.85 -17.49
N SER A 298 19.97 -9.69 -18.29
CA SER A 298 19.91 -9.80 -19.76
C SER A 298 19.59 -11.23 -20.23
N THR A 299 19.87 -12.25 -19.42
CA THR A 299 19.57 -13.66 -19.69
C THR A 299 19.00 -14.34 -18.46
N ILE A 300 17.78 -14.87 -18.55
CA ILE A 300 17.26 -15.80 -17.53
C ILE A 300 18.07 -17.09 -17.67
N PRO A 301 18.78 -17.58 -16.64
CA PRO A 301 19.45 -18.86 -16.72
C PRO A 301 18.41 -19.93 -17.07
N ASN A 302 18.64 -20.67 -18.16
CA ASN A 302 17.85 -21.84 -18.54
C ASN A 302 18.05 -22.92 -17.46
N ASN A 303 17.39 -22.78 -16.33
CA ASN A 303 17.23 -23.88 -15.40
C ASN A 303 16.21 -24.82 -16.03
N LYS A 304 16.70 -25.70 -16.91
CA LYS A 304 16.07 -27.01 -17.07
C LYS A 304 15.86 -27.53 -15.64
N CYS A 305 14.60 -27.73 -15.27
CA CYS A 305 14.25 -28.45 -14.06
C CYS A 305 14.89 -29.84 -14.19
N SER A 306 16.09 -30.02 -13.63
CA SER A 306 16.72 -31.33 -13.59
C SER A 306 15.89 -32.19 -12.67
N SER A 307 15.33 -33.25 -13.24
CA SER A 307 14.53 -34.29 -12.61
C SER A 307 15.32 -35.09 -11.56
N LEU A 308 15.78 -34.44 -10.50
CA LEU A 308 16.44 -35.05 -9.33
C LEU A 308 15.60 -34.77 -8.07
N PHE A 309 14.31 -35.09 -8.14
CA PHE A 309 13.51 -35.40 -6.97
C PHE A 309 13.20 -36.90 -6.98
N THR A 310 14.25 -37.69 -6.82
CA THR A 310 14.10 -39.09 -6.41
C THR A 310 15.04 -39.31 -5.24
N THR A 311 14.42 -39.62 -4.10
CA THR A 311 14.98 -40.38 -2.98
C THR A 311 16.21 -39.79 -2.29
N LEU A 312 16.01 -39.21 -1.10
CA LEU A 312 16.57 -39.68 0.18
C LEU A 312 16.54 -38.53 1.22
N TRP A 313 15.61 -38.65 2.17
CA TRP A 313 15.91 -38.29 3.55
C TRP A 313 16.84 -39.39 4.11
N PRO A 314 17.89 -39.03 4.87
CA PRO A 314 17.68 -38.83 6.31
C PRO A 314 18.48 -37.68 6.94
N LEU A 315 17.93 -37.16 8.03
CA LEU A 315 18.58 -36.59 9.22
C LEU A 315 20.06 -36.16 9.10
N ALA A 316 20.28 -34.84 9.06
CA ALA A 316 21.46 -34.23 9.68
C ALA A 316 21.09 -32.84 10.23
N ILE A 317 20.79 -32.79 11.52
CA ILE A 317 20.96 -31.58 12.31
C ILE A 317 22.47 -31.38 12.44
N ILE A 318 23.02 -30.43 11.68
CA ILE A 318 24.33 -29.81 11.98
C ILE A 318 24.16 -28.30 11.74
N SER A 319 23.85 -27.59 12.81
CA SER A 319 24.32 -26.22 13.05
C SER A 319 25.82 -26.32 13.39
N PRO A 320 26.73 -25.39 13.01
CA PRO A 320 26.50 -23.95 13.11
C PRO A 320 27.19 -23.04 12.05
N THR A 321 26.79 -21.77 12.05
CA THR A 321 27.60 -20.60 11.66
C THR A 321 27.91 -20.38 10.17
N PHE A 322 27.15 -19.49 9.54
CA PHE A 322 27.68 -18.23 8.98
C PHE A 322 26.54 -17.20 8.91
N ILE A 323 26.44 -16.41 9.97
CA ILE A 323 25.60 -15.21 10.06
C ILE A 323 26.47 -14.05 9.57
N LEU A 324 26.00 -13.32 8.55
CA LEU A 324 26.60 -12.04 8.16
C LEU A 324 25.52 -10.96 8.24
N PHE A 325 25.67 -10.12 9.27
CA PHE A 325 24.89 -8.93 9.54
C PHE A 325 25.10 -7.87 8.45
N GLY A 326 24.04 -7.09 8.20
CA GLY A 326 24.13 -5.79 7.57
C GLY A 326 23.20 -4.82 8.28
N PHE A 327 23.74 -4.08 9.26
CA PHE A 327 23.24 -2.76 9.64
C PHE A 327 23.18 -1.92 8.35
N PHE A 328 22.15 -1.15 8.04
CA PHE A 328 21.37 -0.22 8.85
C PHE A 328 19.90 -0.27 8.44
#